data_AF-A0A1Q7W0Y0-F1
#
_entry.id   AF-A0A1Q7W0Y0-F1
#
_cell.length_a   1.000
_cell.length_b   1.000
_cell.length_c   1.000
_cell.angle_alpha   90.00
_cell.angle_beta   90.00
_cell.angle_gamma   90.00
#
_symmetry.space_group_name_H-M   'P 1'
#
loop_
_entity.id
_entity.type
_entity.pdbx_description
1 polymer ?
#
loop_
_entity_poly.entity_id
_entity_poly.type
_entity_poly.pdbx_seq_one_letter_code
_entity_poly.pdbx_strand_id
1 'polypeptide(L)'
;MRHDRVVDLLRDGQHGTTVANHPIGRTAASKDGIGIFIAAVAAALSGAYTLYALAAAISVPFVFYLVRETKGRTLESMGQAARQAARADRRMVAMGLDFPTDPETLREIVADPAALAARLAELAARDLEQDPDTRAEYATALRVAGRLDEAALEAELTLAAADMSGDLRRIVRAMLLVGHARQWRGEWTQADTMFHRAEKLALYLDDDTLVAAAAHHSGRSFYDQGKHVEAALRFRLALEINQRIGNAKADAAREALAAAMAKL
;
A
#
# COMPACT_ATOMS: atom_id res chain seq x y z
N MET A 1 24.16 63.14 -0.84
CA MET A 1 23.01 62.24 -0.64
C MET A 1 23.21 61.50 0.67
N ARG A 2 22.17 61.48 1.51
CA ARG A 2 22.14 61.07 2.93
C ARG A 2 22.76 59.68 3.19
N HIS A 3 23.57 59.63 4.24
CA HIS A 3 23.88 58.44 5.05
C HIS A 3 23.59 58.86 6.49
N ASP A 4 22.46 58.44 7.06
CA ASP A 4 22.10 58.67 8.47
C ASP A 4 22.20 57.32 9.20
N ARG A 5 23.25 57.15 10.00
CA ARG A 5 23.28 57.33 11.47
C ARG A 5 22.94 56.04 12.23
N VAL A 6 23.98 55.21 12.30
CA VAL A 6 24.36 54.43 13.49
C VAL A 6 25.04 55.41 14.46
N VAL A 7 25.10 55.06 15.76
CA VAL A 7 25.67 55.82 16.91
C VAL A 7 24.54 56.66 17.57
N ASP A 8 24.14 56.47 18.83
CA ASP A 8 24.95 56.32 20.03
C ASP A 8 24.09 56.03 21.29
N LEU A 9 24.77 55.77 22.41
CA LEU A 9 24.30 55.83 23.82
C LEU A 9 23.90 54.52 24.51
N LEU A 10 24.90 53.64 24.62
CA LEU A 10 25.11 52.81 25.82
C LEU A 10 26.11 53.52 26.75
N ARG A 11 25.62 54.28 27.73
CA ARG A 11 26.19 54.46 29.08
C ARG A 11 25.50 55.63 29.78
N ASP A 12 24.72 55.33 30.81
CA ASP A 12 25.02 55.75 32.18
C ASP A 12 23.85 55.48 33.12
N GLY A 13 24.17 55.18 34.38
CA GLY A 13 23.26 55.37 35.49
C GLY A 13 22.58 54.11 36.03
N GLN A 14 23.36 53.30 36.75
CA GLN A 14 22.79 52.62 37.92
C GLN A 14 22.19 53.66 38.86
N HIS A 15 20.98 53.42 39.36
CA HIS A 15 20.60 53.54 40.77
C HIS A 15 19.20 52.97 40.96
N GLY A 16 19.09 51.94 41.81
CA GLY A 16 17.81 51.41 42.26
C GLY A 16 17.18 52.30 43.32
N THR A 17 15.87 52.16 43.52
CA THR A 17 15.24 52.14 44.84
C THR A 17 13.82 51.61 44.75
N THR A 18 13.47 50.90 45.81
CA THR A 18 12.30 50.07 46.05
C THR A 18 11.13 50.88 46.65
N VAL A 19 9.93 50.28 46.60
CA VAL A 19 8.76 50.46 47.51
C VAL A 19 7.87 51.69 47.27
N ALA A 20 6.59 51.45 46.93
CA ALA A 20 5.47 51.59 47.87
C ALA A 20 4.12 51.36 47.18
N ASN A 21 3.20 50.83 47.98
CA ASN A 21 1.94 50.19 47.60
C ASN A 21 0.75 51.03 48.10
N HIS A 22 -0.38 50.96 47.38
CA HIS A 22 -1.78 51.30 47.77
C HIS A 22 -2.26 52.78 47.80
N PRO A 23 -3.59 53.05 47.71
CA PRO A 23 -4.73 52.16 47.42
C PRO A 23 -5.74 52.68 46.35
N ILE A 24 -6.66 51.76 46.03
CA ILE A 24 -7.72 51.75 45.02
C ILE A 24 -8.98 52.47 45.53
N GLY A 25 -9.58 53.33 44.69
CA GLY A 25 -10.94 53.84 44.86
C GLY A 25 -11.98 52.85 44.35
N ARG A 26 -12.92 52.43 45.21
CA ARG A 26 -14.05 51.53 44.92
C ARG A 26 -15.17 52.27 44.19
N THR A 27 -15.58 51.78 43.02
CA THR A 27 -16.93 52.01 42.48
C THR A 27 -17.77 50.77 42.65
N ALA A 28 -18.93 50.91 43.30
CA ALA A 28 -19.85 49.84 43.62
C ALA A 28 -20.67 49.44 42.39
N ALA A 29 -20.46 48.23 41.86
CA ALA A 29 -21.36 47.59 40.91
C ALA A 29 -22.55 46.96 41.67
N SER A 30 -23.78 47.23 41.25
CA SER A 30 -25.00 46.69 41.87
C SER A 30 -25.06 45.17 41.74
N LYS A 31 -25.50 44.49 42.80
CA LYS A 31 -25.57 43.02 42.88
C LYS A 31 -26.51 42.39 41.84
N ASP A 32 -27.47 43.16 41.32
CA ASP A 32 -28.50 42.66 40.42
C ASP A 32 -27.98 42.43 38.98
N GLY A 33 -26.95 43.16 38.54
CA GLY A 33 -26.35 42.98 37.21
C GLY A 33 -25.41 41.78 37.10
N ILE A 34 -24.75 41.41 38.20
CA ILE A 34 -23.78 40.29 38.23
C ILE A 34 -24.51 38.94 38.13
N GLY A 35 -25.69 38.81 38.76
CA GLY A 35 -26.50 37.59 38.71
C GLY A 35 -27.01 37.28 37.29
N ILE A 36 -27.46 38.30 36.57
CA ILE A 36 -27.95 38.17 35.18
C ILE A 36 -26.80 37.79 34.23
N PHE A 37 -25.62 38.37 34.42
CA PHE A 37 -24.44 38.06 33.59
C PHE A 37 -23.92 36.63 33.83
N ILE A 38 -23.87 36.17 35.08
CA ILE A 38 -23.45 34.80 35.42
C ILE A 38 -24.47 33.77 34.90
N ALA A 39 -25.76 34.04 35.01
CA ALA A 39 -26.80 33.16 34.46
C ALA A 39 -26.76 33.07 32.93
N ALA A 40 -26.50 34.20 32.24
CA ALA A 40 -26.35 34.23 30.78
C ALA A 40 -25.08 33.47 30.31
N VAL A 41 -23.97 33.60 31.03
CA VAL A 41 -22.73 32.85 30.74
C VAL A 41 -22.91 31.35 31.03
N ALA A 42 -23.60 30.97 32.10
CA ALA A 42 -23.90 29.56 32.42
C ALA A 42 -24.84 28.91 31.39
N ALA A 43 -25.85 29.64 30.90
CA ALA A 43 -26.74 29.19 29.83
C ALA A 43 -26.01 29.11 28.47
N ALA A 44 -25.11 30.04 28.18
CA ALA A 44 -24.27 30.00 26.98
C ALA A 44 -23.27 28.83 27.00
N LEU A 45 -22.69 28.53 28.17
CA LEU A 45 -21.81 27.37 28.35
C LEU A 45 -22.59 26.06 28.23
N SER A 46 -23.78 25.93 28.82
CA SER A 46 -24.60 24.71 28.65
C SER A 46 -25.07 24.50 27.20
N GLY A 47 -25.36 25.60 26.47
CA GLY A 47 -25.66 25.59 25.05
C GLY A 47 -24.48 25.12 24.18
N ALA A 48 -23.27 25.60 24.47
CA ALA A 48 -22.07 25.20 23.73
C ALA A 48 -21.71 23.72 23.95
N TYR A 49 -21.82 23.21 25.18
CA TYR A 49 -21.58 21.80 25.48
C TYR A 49 -22.66 20.88 24.89
N THR A 50 -23.92 21.31 24.84
CA THR A 50 -25.00 20.53 24.21
C THR A 50 -24.86 20.48 22.69
N LEU A 51 -24.43 21.58 22.05
CA LEU A 51 -24.06 21.61 20.63
C LEU A 51 -22.88 20.67 20.32
N TYR A 52 -21.84 20.67 21.16
CA TYR A 52 -20.71 19.75 21.00
C TYR A 52 -21.13 18.29 21.23
N ALA A 53 -21.98 18.02 22.22
CA ALA A 53 -22.49 16.68 22.51
C ALA A 53 -23.40 16.15 21.38
N LEU A 54 -24.23 16.99 20.78
CA LEU A 54 -25.04 16.63 19.61
C LEU A 54 -24.18 16.42 18.37
N ALA A 55 -23.19 17.29 18.12
CA ALA A 55 -22.23 17.11 17.04
C ALA A 55 -21.43 15.81 17.21
N ALA A 56 -21.00 15.48 18.44
CA ALA A 56 -20.34 14.22 18.77
C ALA A 56 -21.30 13.01 18.62
N ALA A 57 -22.56 13.13 19.06
CA ALA A 57 -23.55 12.06 18.93
C ALA A 57 -23.96 11.79 17.48
N ILE A 58 -23.85 12.78 16.58
CA ILE A 58 -24.01 12.61 15.12
C ILE A 58 -22.69 12.12 14.48
N SER A 59 -21.54 12.57 14.99
CA SER A 59 -20.21 12.20 14.51
C SER A 59 -19.84 10.75 14.83
N VAL A 60 -20.25 10.20 15.98
CA VAL A 60 -19.92 8.82 16.36
C VAL A 60 -20.55 7.79 15.41
N PRO A 61 -21.86 7.86 15.06
CA PRO A 61 -22.44 7.05 14.00
C PRO A 61 -21.82 7.34 12.63
N PHE A 62 -21.55 8.61 12.30
CA PHE A 62 -20.93 9.00 11.02
C PHE A 62 -19.54 8.40 10.84
N VAL A 63 -18.68 8.47 11.85
CA VAL A 63 -17.36 7.80 11.87
C VAL A 63 -17.54 6.29 11.83
N PHE A 64 -18.47 5.72 12.59
CA PHE A 64 -18.69 4.26 12.61
C PHE A 64 -19.28 3.70 11.30
N TYR A 65 -20.04 4.50 10.54
CA TYR A 65 -20.63 4.12 9.25
C TYR A 65 -19.73 4.45 8.05
N LEU A 66 -19.00 5.57 8.08
CA LEU A 66 -18.18 6.05 6.97
C LEU A 66 -16.71 5.60 7.08
N VAL A 67 -16.15 5.48 8.28
CA VAL A 67 -14.82 4.89 8.53
C VAL A 67 -14.98 3.36 8.63
N ARG A 68 -15.11 2.71 7.47
CA ARG A 68 -15.08 1.23 7.37
C ARG A 68 -13.68 0.64 7.56
N GLU A 69 -12.66 1.44 7.84
CA GLU A 69 -11.24 1.03 7.78
C GLU A 69 -10.69 0.21 8.95
N THR A 70 -11.52 -0.25 9.89
CA THR A 70 -11.09 -1.28 10.85
C THR A 70 -12.05 -2.46 10.97
N LYS A 71 -13.00 -2.61 10.05
CA LYS A 71 -13.81 -3.83 9.95
C LYS A 71 -13.11 -4.85 9.06
N GLY A 72 -12.29 -5.69 9.67
CA GLY A 72 -11.93 -7.00 9.08
C GLY A 72 -10.49 -7.44 9.23
N ARG A 73 -9.60 -6.62 9.80
CA ARG A 73 -8.24 -7.05 10.09
C ARG A 73 -8.05 -7.12 11.61
N THR A 74 -8.39 -8.25 12.23
CA THR A 74 -7.86 -8.55 13.58
C THR A 74 -6.32 -8.54 13.47
N LEU A 75 -5.60 -8.05 14.48
CA LEU A 75 -4.13 -8.12 14.52
C LEU A 75 -3.62 -9.55 14.28
N GLU A 76 -4.42 -10.53 14.68
CA GLU A 76 -4.21 -11.95 14.39
C GLU A 76 -4.34 -12.29 12.90
N SER A 77 -5.38 -11.83 12.20
CA SER A 77 -5.53 -12.04 10.75
C SER A 77 -4.43 -11.34 9.94
N MET A 78 -3.99 -10.14 10.35
CA MET A 78 -2.84 -9.45 9.74
C MET A 78 -1.54 -10.20 10.00
N GLY A 79 -1.36 -10.67 11.22
CA GLY A 79 -0.21 -11.49 11.60
C GLY A 79 -0.22 -12.85 10.91
N GLN A 80 -1.37 -13.45 10.66
CA GLN A 80 -1.51 -14.70 9.91
C GLN A 80 -1.27 -14.49 8.42
N ALA A 81 -1.88 -13.48 7.80
CA ALA A 81 -1.67 -13.12 6.40
C ALA A 81 -0.23 -12.71 6.12
N ALA A 82 0.40 -11.92 7.00
CA ALA A 82 1.82 -11.57 6.89
C ALA A 82 2.72 -12.79 7.10
N ARG A 83 2.38 -13.70 8.03
CA ARG A 83 3.11 -14.97 8.22
C ARG A 83 2.92 -15.92 7.03
N GLN A 84 1.74 -15.95 6.40
CA GLN A 84 1.47 -16.74 5.20
C GLN A 84 2.18 -16.17 3.98
N ALA A 85 2.13 -14.85 3.78
CA ALA A 85 2.87 -14.18 2.71
C ALA A 85 4.38 -14.37 2.89
N ALA A 86 4.91 -14.16 4.10
CA ALA A 86 6.31 -14.41 4.41
C ALA A 86 6.67 -15.90 4.30
N ARG A 87 5.77 -16.83 4.63
CA ARG A 87 5.98 -18.26 4.42
C ARG A 87 5.97 -18.62 2.95
N ALA A 88 5.08 -18.05 2.13
CA ALA A 88 5.03 -18.29 0.69
C ALA A 88 6.29 -17.74 0.01
N ASP A 89 6.70 -16.51 0.34
CA ASP A 89 7.92 -15.89 -0.16
C ASP A 89 9.17 -16.68 0.27
N ARG A 90 9.24 -17.05 1.55
CA ARG A 90 10.33 -17.88 2.09
C ARG A 90 10.30 -19.32 1.56
N ARG A 91 9.12 -19.83 1.20
CA ARG A 91 8.93 -21.13 0.55
C ARG A 91 9.42 -21.07 -0.89
N MET A 92 9.11 -20.02 -1.65
CA MET A 92 9.64 -19.80 -3.00
C MET A 92 11.17 -19.69 -3.00
N VAL A 93 11.73 -18.93 -2.06
CA VAL A 93 13.19 -18.78 -1.87
C VAL A 93 13.84 -20.09 -1.42
N ALA A 94 13.24 -20.80 -0.45
CA ALA A 94 13.76 -22.08 0.04
C ALA A 94 13.57 -23.25 -0.97
N MET A 95 12.68 -23.10 -1.94
CA MET A 95 12.37 -24.10 -2.97
C MET A 95 13.15 -23.89 -4.29
N GLY A 96 14.07 -22.91 -4.34
CA GLY A 96 14.92 -22.69 -5.51
C GLY A 96 14.20 -22.14 -6.75
N LEU A 97 12.97 -21.63 -6.59
CA LEU A 97 12.20 -20.97 -7.66
C LEU A 97 12.48 -19.47 -7.75
N ASP A 98 13.52 -18.99 -7.06
CA ASP A 98 14.05 -17.65 -7.28
C ASP A 98 14.85 -17.67 -8.59
N PHE A 99 14.11 -17.75 -9.70
CA PHE A 99 14.72 -17.74 -11.01
C PHE A 99 15.37 -16.38 -11.20
N PRO A 100 16.69 -16.33 -11.47
CA PRO A 100 17.31 -15.07 -11.81
C PRO A 100 16.57 -14.49 -13.02
N THR A 101 16.26 -13.20 -12.96
CA THR A 101 15.58 -12.51 -14.05
C THR A 101 16.62 -12.04 -15.05
N ASP A 102 16.39 -12.36 -16.33
CA ASP A 102 17.20 -11.86 -17.42
C ASP A 102 17.07 -10.33 -17.50
N PRO A 103 18.18 -9.57 -17.46
CA PRO A 103 18.13 -8.11 -17.42
C PRO A 103 17.66 -7.48 -18.74
N GLU A 104 17.72 -8.21 -19.86
CA GLU A 104 17.28 -7.73 -21.17
C GLU A 104 15.83 -8.09 -21.49
N THR A 105 15.38 -9.28 -21.08
CA THR A 105 14.02 -9.74 -21.38
C THR A 105 13.05 -9.59 -20.21
N LEU A 106 13.56 -9.35 -19.01
CA LEU A 106 12.81 -9.35 -17.76
C LEU A 106 12.01 -10.65 -17.54
N ARG A 107 12.51 -11.77 -18.07
CA ARG A 107 11.95 -13.11 -17.91
C ARG A 107 12.84 -13.98 -17.04
N GLU A 108 12.21 -14.94 -16.36
CA GLU A 108 12.89 -15.93 -15.53
C GLU A 108 13.86 -16.78 -16.37
N ILE A 109 15.12 -16.89 -15.93
CA ILE A 109 16.13 -17.76 -16.53
C ILE A 109 16.08 -19.12 -15.83
N VAL A 110 15.94 -20.19 -16.62
CA VAL A 110 15.98 -21.58 -16.12
C VAL A 110 17.42 -22.08 -16.15
N ALA A 111 18.11 -21.98 -15.02
CA ALA A 111 19.48 -22.45 -14.89
C ALA A 111 19.60 -23.99 -14.94
N ASP A 112 18.62 -24.70 -14.38
CA ASP A 112 18.56 -26.16 -14.36
C ASP A 112 17.20 -26.66 -14.85
N PRO A 113 17.08 -26.99 -16.16
CA PRO A 113 15.85 -27.53 -16.73
C PRO A 113 15.44 -28.89 -16.14
N ALA A 114 16.40 -29.70 -15.68
CA ALA A 114 16.11 -31.02 -15.10
C ALA A 114 15.48 -30.88 -13.72
N ALA A 115 16.00 -29.96 -12.89
CA ALA A 115 15.39 -29.62 -11.61
C ALA A 115 13.97 -29.06 -11.77
N LEU A 116 13.75 -28.18 -12.76
CA LEU A 116 12.41 -27.66 -13.07
C LEU A 116 11.44 -28.78 -13.50
N ALA A 117 11.89 -29.71 -14.36
CA ALA A 117 11.10 -30.85 -14.78
C ALA A 117 10.74 -31.78 -13.60
N ALA A 118 11.70 -32.05 -12.71
CA ALA A 118 11.46 -32.83 -11.49
C ALA A 118 10.45 -32.14 -10.57
N ARG A 119 10.54 -30.81 -10.40
CA ARG A 119 9.59 -30.04 -9.60
C ARG A 119 8.19 -30.08 -10.20
N LEU A 120 8.07 -29.94 -11.52
CA LEU A 120 6.80 -30.07 -12.21
C LEU A 120 6.16 -31.44 -11.98
N ALA A 121 6.94 -32.53 -12.01
CA ALA A 121 6.44 -33.87 -11.73
C ALA A 121 5.97 -34.02 -10.27
N GLU A 122 6.71 -33.46 -9.31
CA GLU A 122 6.31 -33.47 -7.90
C GLU A 122 5.01 -32.69 -7.67
N LEU A 123 4.89 -31.49 -8.27
CA LEU A 123 3.70 -30.65 -8.17
C LEU A 123 2.49 -31.31 -8.83
N ALA A 124 2.66 -31.91 -10.00
CA ALA A 124 1.60 -32.63 -10.71
C ALA A 124 1.07 -33.85 -9.94
N ALA A 125 1.87 -34.44 -9.04
CA ALA A 125 1.46 -35.55 -8.19
C ALA A 125 0.67 -35.13 -6.94
N ARG A 126 0.55 -33.82 -6.68
CA ARG A 126 -0.20 -33.28 -5.52
C ARG A 126 -1.69 -33.20 -5.84
N ASP A 127 -2.51 -33.20 -4.78
CA ASP A 127 -3.92 -32.84 -4.90
C ASP A 127 -4.07 -31.31 -5.03
N LEU A 128 -3.98 -30.82 -6.27
CA LEU A 128 -4.04 -29.40 -6.59
C LEU A 128 -5.43 -28.78 -6.35
N GLU A 129 -6.49 -29.58 -6.25
CA GLU A 129 -7.83 -29.09 -5.98
C GLU A 129 -7.98 -28.66 -4.53
N GLN A 130 -7.39 -29.43 -3.61
CA GLN A 130 -7.42 -29.15 -2.17
C GLN A 130 -6.28 -28.22 -1.72
N ASP A 131 -5.25 -28.00 -2.56
CA ASP A 131 -4.13 -27.09 -2.27
C ASP A 131 -3.95 -26.03 -3.37
N PRO A 132 -4.70 -24.91 -3.31
CA PRO A 132 -4.63 -23.91 -4.36
C PRO A 132 -3.34 -23.06 -4.32
N ASP A 133 -2.56 -23.11 -3.23
CA ASP A 133 -1.25 -22.48 -3.17
C ASP A 133 -0.24 -23.32 -3.97
N THR A 134 -0.27 -24.65 -3.81
CA THR A 134 0.50 -25.57 -4.65
C THR A 134 0.05 -25.49 -6.12
N ARG A 135 -1.25 -25.31 -6.41
CA ARG A 135 -1.71 -25.07 -7.79
C ARG A 135 -1.13 -23.78 -8.39
N ALA A 136 -1.09 -22.69 -7.63
CA ALA A 136 -0.49 -21.43 -8.08
C ALA A 136 1.01 -21.58 -8.39
N GLU A 137 1.72 -22.36 -7.56
CA GLU A 137 3.12 -22.72 -7.79
C GLU A 137 3.29 -23.54 -9.08
N TYR A 138 2.41 -24.53 -9.29
CA TYR A 138 2.44 -25.37 -10.48
C TYR A 138 2.21 -24.57 -11.77
N ALA A 139 1.22 -23.68 -11.79
CA ALA A 139 1.00 -22.75 -12.91
C ALA A 139 2.23 -21.88 -13.20
N THR A 140 2.90 -21.39 -12.15
CA THR A 140 4.14 -20.60 -12.29
C THR A 140 5.26 -21.44 -12.90
N ALA A 141 5.48 -22.66 -12.40
CA ALA A 141 6.49 -23.56 -12.92
C ALA A 141 6.22 -23.97 -14.38
N LEU A 142 4.95 -24.21 -14.73
CA LEU A 142 4.54 -24.52 -16.11
C LEU A 142 4.86 -23.35 -17.05
N ARG A 143 4.55 -22.11 -16.63
CA ARG A 143 4.86 -20.90 -17.40
C ARG A 143 6.36 -20.78 -17.65
N VAL A 144 7.16 -20.89 -16.60
CA VAL A 144 8.64 -20.81 -16.69
C VAL A 144 9.21 -21.93 -17.57
N ALA A 145 8.61 -23.11 -17.56
CA ALA A 145 8.98 -24.22 -18.45
C ALA A 145 8.49 -24.05 -19.91
N GLY A 146 7.77 -22.96 -20.23
CA GLY A 146 7.21 -22.72 -21.57
C GLY A 146 5.96 -23.56 -21.89
N ARG A 147 5.39 -24.28 -20.93
CA ARG A 147 4.14 -25.06 -21.07
C ARG A 147 2.94 -24.13 -20.91
N LEU A 148 2.82 -23.17 -21.81
CA LEU A 148 1.97 -21.99 -21.63
C LEU A 148 0.46 -22.28 -21.64
N ASP A 149 0.00 -23.28 -22.39
CA ASP A 149 -1.41 -23.67 -22.38
C ASP A 149 -1.82 -24.27 -21.04
N GLU A 150 -1.00 -25.16 -20.49
CA GLU A 150 -1.21 -25.76 -19.17
C GLU A 150 -1.08 -24.70 -18.07
N ALA A 151 -0.11 -23.80 -18.18
CA ALA A 151 0.05 -22.69 -17.24
C ALA A 151 -1.20 -21.79 -17.19
N ALA A 152 -1.76 -21.46 -18.36
CA ALA A 152 -2.98 -20.66 -18.44
C ALA A 152 -4.17 -21.40 -17.84
N LEU A 153 -4.34 -22.70 -18.12
CA LEU A 153 -5.39 -23.52 -17.54
C LEU A 153 -5.30 -23.55 -16.00
N GLU A 154 -4.13 -23.89 -15.46
CA GLU A 154 -3.94 -23.98 -14.01
C GLU A 154 -4.09 -22.63 -13.32
N ALA A 155 -3.66 -21.54 -13.95
CA ALA A 155 -3.88 -20.18 -13.43
C ALA A 155 -5.38 -19.83 -13.33
N GLU A 156 -6.18 -20.16 -14.34
CA GLU A 156 -7.62 -19.92 -14.33
C GLU A 156 -8.33 -20.80 -13.28
N LEU A 157 -7.88 -22.05 -13.10
CA LEU A 157 -8.36 -22.93 -12.04
C LEU A 157 -7.98 -22.42 -10.64
N THR A 158 -6.79 -21.84 -10.48
CA THR A 158 -6.40 -21.13 -9.24
C THR A 158 -7.31 -19.94 -8.98
N LEU A 159 -7.65 -19.16 -10.01
CA LEU A 159 -8.56 -18.02 -9.88
C LEU A 159 -9.98 -18.48 -9.48
N ALA A 160 -10.51 -19.51 -10.12
CA ALA A 160 -11.80 -20.09 -9.76
C ALA A 160 -11.83 -20.59 -8.30
N ALA A 161 -10.78 -21.27 -7.86
CA ALA A 161 -10.65 -21.71 -6.47
C ALA A 161 -10.56 -20.53 -5.48
N ALA A 162 -9.85 -19.46 -5.85
CA ALA A 162 -9.78 -18.24 -5.06
C ALA A 162 -11.14 -17.55 -4.94
N ASP A 163 -11.88 -17.44 -6.06
CA ASP A 163 -13.24 -16.88 -6.08
C ASP A 163 -14.18 -17.67 -5.18
N MET A 164 -14.14 -19.01 -5.22
CA MET A 164 -14.95 -19.87 -4.33
C MET A 164 -14.59 -19.70 -2.85
N SER A 165 -13.34 -19.38 -2.54
CA SER A 165 -12.90 -19.17 -1.15
C SER A 165 -13.34 -17.81 -0.57
N GLY A 166 -13.66 -16.83 -1.43
CA GLY A 166 -13.98 -15.46 -1.02
C GLY A 166 -12.78 -14.64 -0.51
N ASP A 167 -11.55 -15.18 -0.53
CA ASP A 167 -10.35 -14.44 -0.15
C ASP A 167 -9.93 -13.49 -1.28
N LEU A 168 -10.29 -12.21 -1.11
CA LEU A 168 -9.98 -11.16 -2.07
C LEU A 168 -8.47 -11.00 -2.36
N ARG A 169 -7.58 -11.25 -1.39
CA ARG A 169 -6.13 -11.17 -1.65
C ARG A 169 -5.67 -12.33 -2.50
N ARG A 170 -6.23 -13.52 -2.27
CA ARG A 170 -5.97 -14.70 -3.11
C ARG A 170 -6.47 -14.48 -4.53
N ILE A 171 -7.63 -13.87 -4.69
CA ILE A 171 -8.19 -13.49 -5.99
C ILE A 171 -7.24 -12.54 -6.73
N VAL A 172 -6.71 -11.50 -6.07
CA VAL A 172 -5.71 -10.61 -6.68
C VAL A 172 -4.49 -11.41 -7.17
N ARG A 173 -3.90 -12.26 -6.31
CA ARG A 173 -2.72 -13.06 -6.69
C ARG A 173 -3.02 -13.99 -7.86
N ALA A 174 -4.19 -14.60 -7.89
CA ALA A 174 -4.61 -15.46 -8.99
C ALA A 174 -4.85 -14.68 -10.29
N MET A 175 -5.44 -13.48 -10.24
CA MET A 175 -5.54 -12.59 -11.41
C MET A 175 -4.16 -12.21 -11.96
N LEU A 176 -3.19 -11.92 -11.10
CA LEU A 176 -1.81 -11.65 -11.52
C LEU A 176 -1.19 -12.86 -12.22
N LEU A 177 -1.43 -14.07 -11.70
CA LEU A 177 -0.95 -15.32 -12.28
C LEU A 177 -1.57 -15.58 -13.67
N VAL A 178 -2.89 -15.40 -13.82
CA VAL A 178 -3.58 -15.49 -15.13
C VAL A 178 -3.00 -14.46 -16.08
N GLY A 179 -2.90 -13.20 -15.66
CA GLY A 179 -2.33 -12.13 -16.48
C GLY A 179 -0.92 -12.46 -16.97
N HIS A 180 -0.09 -13.06 -16.11
CA HIS A 180 1.29 -13.42 -16.45
C HIS A 180 1.38 -14.60 -17.42
N ALA A 181 0.50 -15.61 -17.29
CA ALA A 181 0.39 -16.69 -18.26
C ALA A 181 -0.07 -16.19 -19.63
N ARG A 182 -1.09 -15.32 -19.66
CA ARG A 182 -1.60 -14.66 -20.88
C ARG A 182 -0.55 -13.78 -21.55
N GLN A 183 0.21 -13.02 -20.75
CA GLN A 183 1.34 -12.22 -21.22
C GLN A 183 2.35 -13.09 -21.99
N TRP A 184 2.76 -14.23 -21.43
CA TRP A 184 3.77 -15.09 -22.06
C TRP A 184 3.26 -15.75 -23.35
N ARG A 185 1.94 -15.94 -23.47
CA ARG A 185 1.26 -16.37 -24.71
C ARG A 185 1.11 -15.27 -25.76
N GLY A 186 1.46 -14.03 -25.43
CA GLY A 186 1.25 -12.87 -26.29
C GLY A 186 -0.21 -12.37 -26.34
N GLU A 187 -1.04 -12.79 -25.38
CA GLU A 187 -2.46 -12.42 -25.29
C GLU A 187 -2.60 -11.09 -24.53
N TRP A 188 -1.98 -10.04 -25.07
CA TRP A 188 -1.74 -8.76 -24.40
C TRP A 188 -3.01 -8.12 -23.82
N THR A 189 -4.10 -8.06 -24.60
CA THR A 189 -5.35 -7.46 -24.14
C THR A 189 -5.95 -8.18 -22.94
N GLN A 190 -5.84 -9.51 -22.90
CA GLN A 190 -6.34 -10.33 -21.80
C GLN A 190 -5.44 -10.18 -20.57
N ALA A 191 -4.11 -10.16 -20.77
CA ALA A 191 -3.13 -9.91 -19.72
C ALA A 191 -3.37 -8.55 -19.06
N ASP A 192 -3.46 -7.48 -19.85
CA ASP A 192 -3.66 -6.11 -19.37
C ASP A 192 -5.00 -5.97 -18.62
N THR A 193 -6.05 -6.67 -19.08
CA THR A 193 -7.34 -6.71 -18.37
C THR A 193 -7.18 -7.34 -16.98
N MET A 194 -6.44 -8.43 -16.86
CA MET A 194 -6.23 -9.11 -15.58
C MET A 194 -5.38 -8.27 -14.63
N PHE A 195 -4.29 -7.67 -15.10
CA PHE A 195 -3.47 -6.79 -14.28
C PHE A 195 -4.23 -5.57 -13.79
N HIS A 196 -5.07 -4.95 -14.63
CA HIS A 196 -5.91 -3.83 -14.24
C HIS A 196 -6.96 -4.21 -13.18
N ARG A 197 -7.61 -5.37 -13.34
CA ARG A 197 -8.56 -5.89 -12.34
C ARG A 197 -7.88 -6.17 -11.01
N ALA A 198 -6.70 -6.80 -11.06
CA ALA A 198 -5.88 -7.08 -9.88
C ALA A 198 -5.48 -5.80 -9.15
N GLU A 199 -4.99 -4.77 -9.86
CA GLU A 199 -4.62 -3.48 -9.29
C GLU A 199 -5.82 -2.77 -8.65
N LYS A 200 -6.97 -2.72 -9.34
CA LYS A 200 -8.20 -2.13 -8.79
C LYS A 200 -8.64 -2.78 -7.48
N LEU A 201 -8.60 -4.11 -7.43
CA LEU A 201 -8.96 -4.84 -6.22
C LEU A 201 -7.89 -4.66 -5.12
N ALA A 202 -6.61 -4.62 -5.47
CA ALA A 202 -5.54 -4.32 -4.52
C ALA A 202 -5.68 -2.92 -3.89
N LEU A 203 -6.03 -1.92 -4.69
CA LEU A 203 -6.35 -0.56 -4.23
C LEU A 203 -7.57 -0.56 -3.30
N TYR A 204 -8.62 -1.28 -3.66
CA TYR A 204 -9.81 -1.44 -2.79
C TYR A 204 -9.48 -2.09 -1.44
N LEU A 205 -8.50 -2.99 -1.41
CA LEU A 205 -8.07 -3.69 -0.21
C LEU A 205 -7.10 -2.88 0.67
N ASP A 206 -6.64 -1.72 0.19
CA ASP A 206 -5.53 -0.96 0.78
C ASP A 206 -4.34 -1.89 1.09
N ASP A 207 -3.88 -2.59 0.03
CA ASP A 207 -2.72 -3.47 0.08
C ASP A 207 -1.64 -3.00 -0.88
N ASP A 208 -0.79 -2.10 -0.39
CA ASP A 208 0.36 -1.57 -1.11
C ASP A 208 1.29 -2.66 -1.69
N THR A 209 1.41 -3.81 -1.01
CA THR A 209 2.25 -4.91 -1.53
C THR A 209 1.63 -5.50 -2.80
N LEU A 210 0.31 -5.67 -2.82
CA LEU A 210 -0.41 -6.15 -4.01
C LEU A 210 -0.50 -5.09 -5.11
N VAL A 211 -0.64 -3.80 -4.76
CA VAL A 211 -0.61 -2.71 -5.74
C VAL A 211 0.76 -2.65 -6.42
N ALA A 212 1.85 -2.70 -5.66
CA ALA A 212 3.20 -2.72 -6.21
C ALA A 212 3.44 -3.95 -7.10
N ALA A 213 2.94 -5.13 -6.70
CA ALA A 213 3.03 -6.34 -7.50
C ALA A 213 2.27 -6.20 -8.84
N ALA A 214 1.03 -5.70 -8.80
CA ALA A 214 0.23 -5.48 -10.01
C ALA A 214 0.87 -4.48 -10.97
N ALA A 215 1.41 -3.37 -10.43
CA ALA A 215 2.16 -2.40 -11.21
C ALA A 215 3.41 -3.02 -11.83
N HIS A 216 4.18 -3.81 -11.09
CA HIS A 216 5.37 -4.47 -11.60
C HIS A 216 5.04 -5.47 -12.73
N HIS A 217 4.03 -6.33 -12.56
CA HIS A 217 3.62 -7.27 -13.61
C HIS A 217 3.08 -6.57 -14.86
N SER A 218 2.28 -5.51 -14.69
CA SER A 218 1.85 -4.65 -15.79
C SER A 218 3.03 -4.00 -16.52
N GLY A 219 4.06 -3.57 -15.79
CA GLY A 219 5.32 -3.07 -16.36
C GLY A 219 6.03 -4.12 -17.23
N ARG A 220 6.14 -5.37 -16.73
CA ARG A 220 6.69 -6.50 -17.51
C ARG A 220 5.87 -6.77 -18.78
N SER A 221 4.55 -6.71 -18.70
CA SER A 221 3.66 -6.85 -19.86
C SER A 221 3.92 -5.78 -20.92
N PHE A 222 3.98 -4.51 -20.52
CA PHE A 222 4.28 -3.42 -21.45
C PHE A 222 5.69 -3.52 -22.02
N TYR A 223 6.66 -3.97 -21.23
CA TYR A 223 8.03 -4.20 -21.69
C TYR A 223 8.07 -5.24 -22.81
N ASP A 224 7.42 -6.40 -22.62
CA ASP A 224 7.30 -7.47 -23.63
C ASP A 224 6.57 -6.99 -24.91
N GLN A 225 5.66 -6.03 -24.78
CA GLN A 225 4.94 -5.41 -25.90
C GLN A 225 5.78 -4.34 -26.65
N GLY A 226 6.99 -4.02 -26.19
CA GLY A 226 7.81 -2.92 -26.73
C GLY A 226 7.34 -1.52 -26.31
N LYS A 227 6.38 -1.42 -25.38
CA LYS A 227 5.82 -0.17 -24.86
C LYS A 227 6.67 0.34 -23.68
N HIS A 228 7.92 0.71 -23.98
CA HIS A 228 8.93 0.96 -22.96
C HIS A 228 8.65 2.20 -22.09
N VAL A 229 7.95 3.21 -22.62
CA VAL A 229 7.54 4.40 -21.84
C VAL A 229 6.52 4.00 -20.77
N GLU A 230 5.50 3.27 -21.17
CA GLU A 230 4.46 2.74 -20.27
C GLU A 230 5.05 1.78 -19.26
N ALA A 231 5.96 0.89 -19.69
CA ALA A 231 6.69 -0.01 -18.80
C ALA A 231 7.45 0.76 -17.71
N ALA A 232 8.21 1.80 -18.10
CA ALA A 232 8.97 2.62 -17.15
C ALA A 232 8.06 3.34 -16.13
N LEU A 233 6.89 3.84 -16.55
CA LEU A 233 5.93 4.45 -15.63
C LEU A 233 5.41 3.44 -14.60
N ARG A 234 5.10 2.21 -15.03
CA ARG A 234 4.60 1.16 -14.14
C ARG A 234 5.67 0.63 -13.19
N PHE A 235 6.91 0.46 -13.66
CA PHE A 235 8.03 0.08 -12.79
C PHE A 235 8.38 1.16 -11.77
N ARG A 236 8.32 2.44 -12.16
CA ARG A 236 8.51 3.57 -11.24
C ARG A 236 7.47 3.55 -10.11
N LEU A 237 6.19 3.36 -10.45
CA LEU A 237 5.13 3.23 -9.46
C LEU A 237 5.41 2.07 -8.50
N ALA A 238 5.76 0.89 -9.02
CA ALA A 238 6.09 -0.27 -8.19
C ALA A 238 7.31 0.00 -7.27
N LEU A 239 8.34 0.67 -7.78
CA LEU A 239 9.54 1.04 -7.03
C LEU A 239 9.20 2.00 -5.89
N GLU A 240 8.47 3.08 -6.16
CA GLU A 240 8.08 4.09 -5.17
C GLU A 240 7.27 3.47 -4.03
N ILE A 241 6.29 2.61 -4.35
CA ILE A 241 5.49 1.92 -3.33
C ILE A 241 6.37 0.96 -2.53
N ASN A 242 7.18 0.12 -3.18
CA ASN A 242 8.04 -0.83 -2.49
C ASN A 242 9.05 -0.14 -1.57
N GLN A 243 9.60 1.01 -1.96
CA GLN A 243 10.47 1.82 -1.11
C GLN A 243 9.72 2.38 0.10
N ARG A 244 8.53 2.94 -0.12
CA ARG A 244 7.69 3.50 0.95
C ARG A 244 7.35 2.47 2.03
N ILE A 245 7.09 1.22 1.64
CA ILE A 245 6.73 0.14 2.56
C ILE A 245 7.93 -0.74 3.00
N GLY A 246 9.15 -0.43 2.57
CA GLY A 246 10.35 -1.20 2.92
C GLY A 246 10.39 -2.63 2.36
N ASN A 247 9.78 -2.87 1.20
CA ASN A 247 9.72 -4.19 0.56
C ASN A 247 11.02 -4.50 -0.21
N ALA A 248 11.55 -5.71 -0.03
CA ALA A 248 12.76 -6.20 -0.71
C ALA A 248 12.63 -6.18 -2.25
N LYS A 249 11.41 -6.17 -2.80
CA LYS A 249 11.15 -6.06 -4.25
C LYS A 249 11.45 -4.68 -4.85
N ALA A 250 11.87 -3.71 -4.03
CA ALA A 250 12.33 -2.41 -4.53
C ALA A 250 13.52 -2.55 -5.49
N ASP A 251 14.46 -3.46 -5.22
CA ASP A 251 15.65 -3.59 -6.07
C ASP A 251 15.31 -4.16 -7.44
N ALA A 252 14.51 -5.23 -7.50
CA ALA A 252 13.99 -5.78 -8.76
C ALA A 252 13.17 -4.75 -9.56
N ALA A 253 12.36 -3.91 -8.91
CA ALA A 253 11.63 -2.85 -9.59
C ALA A 253 12.56 -1.77 -10.15
N ARG A 254 13.68 -1.47 -9.46
CA ARG A 254 14.70 -0.53 -9.94
C ARG A 254 15.44 -1.05 -11.16
N GLU A 255 15.82 -2.33 -11.15
CA GLU A 255 16.48 -2.99 -12.28
C GLU A 255 15.56 -3.03 -13.50
N ALA A 256 14.29 -3.41 -13.33
CA ALA A 256 13.30 -3.40 -14.39
C ALA A 256 13.04 -1.99 -14.95
N LEU A 257 13.00 -0.97 -14.08
CA LEU A 257 12.91 0.44 -14.50
C LEU A 257 14.12 0.84 -15.34
N ALA A 258 15.34 0.49 -14.90
CA ALA A 258 16.57 0.78 -15.64
C ALA A 258 16.57 0.10 -17.02
N ALA A 259 16.15 -1.17 -17.08
CA ALA A 259 16.02 -1.91 -18.33
C ALA A 259 15.01 -1.27 -19.29
N ALA A 260 13.86 -0.79 -18.78
CA ALA A 260 12.87 -0.06 -19.58
C ALA A 260 13.42 1.28 -20.09
N MET A 261 14.11 2.04 -19.23
CA MET A 261 14.70 3.32 -19.60
C MET A 261 15.84 3.18 -20.62
N ALA A 262 16.57 2.07 -20.62
CA ALA A 262 17.63 1.79 -21.59
C ALA A 262 17.11 1.52 -23.02
N LYS A 263 15.79 1.32 -23.18
CA LYS A 263 15.13 1.09 -24.48
C LYS A 263 14.46 2.35 -25.05
N LEU A 264 14.55 3.49 -24.37
CA LEU A 264 14.01 4.79 -24.78
C LEU A 264 15.05 5.58 -25.58
#